data_AF-A0A814WI63-F1
#
_entry.id   AF-A0A814WI63-F1
#
_cell.length_a   1.000
_cell.length_b   1.000
_cell.length_c   1.000
_cell.angle_alpha   90.00
_cell.angle_beta   90.00
_cell.angle_gamma   90.00
#
_symmetry.space_group_name_H-M   'P 1'
#
loop_
_entity.id
_entity.type
_entity.pdbx_description
1 polymer ?
#
loop_
_entity_poly.entity_id
_entity_poly.type
_entity_poly.pdbx_seq_one_letter_code
_entity_poly.pdbx_strand_id
1 'polypeptide(L)'
;MRSKGTSLTTAANWATNCIVSFLVPAFLESLTYNTYHVFGSFCGIMSILIYLFYPETKGKSLEDMDLVFGRSVFVFIPDEKKRKI
;
A
#
# COMPACT_ATOMS: atom_id res chain seq x y z
N MET A 1 -10.56 14.74 -9.87
CA MET A 1 -9.36 13.92 -9.55
C MET A 1 -9.72 12.71 -8.70
N ARG A 2 -10.44 12.88 -7.58
CA ARG A 2 -10.83 11.81 -6.64
C ARG A 2 -11.58 10.61 -7.26
N SER A 3 -12.63 10.88 -8.05
CA SER A 3 -13.42 9.83 -8.72
C SER A 3 -12.60 8.93 -9.67
N LYS A 4 -11.60 9.49 -10.37
CA LYS A 4 -10.67 8.71 -11.22
C LYS A 4 -9.78 7.80 -10.39
N GLY A 5 -9.27 8.29 -9.25
CA GLY A 5 -8.50 7.47 -8.31
C GLY A 5 -9.33 6.34 -7.71
N THR A 6 -10.54 6.65 -7.22
CA THR A 6 -11.42 5.64 -6.62
C THR A 6 -11.84 4.56 -7.62
N SER A 7 -12.19 4.92 -8.85
CA SER A 7 -12.56 3.93 -9.89
C SER A 7 -11.39 3.01 -10.25
N LEU A 8 -10.17 3.53 -10.33
CA LEU A 8 -8.97 2.72 -10.53
C LEU A 8 -8.72 1.77 -9.35
N THR A 9 -8.83 2.25 -8.11
CA THR A 9 -8.70 1.41 -6.91
C THR A 9 -9.74 0.29 -6.90
N THR A 10 -11.00 0.60 -7.23
CA THR A 10 -12.07 -0.41 -7.30
C THR A 10 -11.78 -1.44 -8.40
N ALA A 11 -11.38 -1.00 -9.60
CA ALA A 11 -11.04 -1.90 -10.69
C ALA A 11 -9.85 -2.81 -10.34
N ALA A 12 -8.78 -2.24 -9.76
CA ALA A 12 -7.63 -2.99 -9.30
C ALA A 12 -8.01 -4.03 -8.24
N ASN A 13 -8.84 -3.66 -7.26
CA ASN A 13 -9.32 -4.58 -6.22
C ASN A 13 -10.09 -5.78 -6.81
N TRP A 14 -10.99 -5.54 -7.76
CA TRP A 14 -11.72 -6.63 -8.42
C TRP A 14 -10.81 -7.49 -9.29
N ALA A 15 -9.87 -6.88 -10.02
CA ALA A 15 -8.89 -7.61 -10.81
C ALA A 15 -8.01 -8.51 -9.93
N THR A 16 -7.51 -8.01 -8.79
CA THR A 16 -6.72 -8.82 -7.85
C THR A 16 -7.55 -9.95 -7.24
N ASN A 17 -8.82 -9.72 -6.91
CA ASN A 17 -9.70 -10.80 -6.43
C ASN A 17 -9.89 -11.89 -7.49
N CYS A 18 -10.04 -11.54 -8.76
CA CYS A 18 -10.09 -12.51 -9.86
C CYS A 18 -8.79 -13.30 -9.96
N ILE A 19 -7.64 -12.63 -9.96
CA ILE A 19 -6.32 -13.29 -10.04
C ILE A 19 -6.14 -14.27 -8.89
N VAL A 20 -6.37 -13.83 -7.65
CA VAL A 20 -6.20 -14.67 -6.45
C VAL A 20 -7.14 -15.89 -6.49
N SER A 21 -8.39 -15.71 -6.95
CA SER A 21 -9.36 -16.81 -7.07
C SER A 21 -8.86 -17.95 -7.97
N PHE A 22 -8.07 -17.64 -9.01
CA PHE A 22 -7.49 -18.66 -9.90
C PHE A 22 -6.10 -19.14 -9.44
N LEU A 23 -5.27 -18.26 -8.89
CA LEU A 23 -3.89 -18.58 -8.52
C LEU A 23 -3.80 -19.46 -7.27
N VAL A 24 -4.66 -19.22 -6.29
CA VAL A 24 -4.57 -19.88 -4.98
C VAL A 24 -4.83 -21.38 -5.03
N PRO A 25 -5.85 -21.89 -5.74
CA PRO A 25 -6.01 -23.33 -5.91
C PRO A 25 -4.76 -23.99 -6.54
N ALA A 26 -4.20 -23.39 -7.59
CA ALA A 26 -3.00 -23.89 -8.25
C ALA A 26 -1.77 -23.89 -7.33
N PHE A 27 -1.63 -22.88 -6.47
CA PHE A 27 -0.56 -22.80 -5.47
C PHE A 27 -0.73 -23.86 -4.39
N LEU A 28 -1.95 -24.08 -3.90
CA LEU A 28 -2.20 -25.10 -2.88
C LEU A 28 -1.91 -26.52 -3.40
N GLU A 29 -2.20 -26.80 -4.67
CA GLU A 29 -1.86 -28.08 -5.32
C GLU A 29 -0.35 -28.26 -5.54
N SER A 30 0.36 -27.21 -5.97
CA SER A 30 1.77 -27.32 -6.34
C SER A 30 2.74 -27.16 -5.16
N LEU A 31 2.43 -26.23 -4.25
CA LEU A 31 3.32 -25.73 -3.20
C LEU A 31 2.84 -26.13 -1.80
N THR A 32 1.58 -26.54 -1.64
CA THR A 32 0.96 -26.93 -0.36
C THR A 32 1.25 -25.90 0.75
N TYR A 33 2.16 -26.19 1.70
CA TYR A 33 2.47 -25.31 2.83
C TYR A 33 3.29 -24.08 2.41
N ASN A 34 4.10 -24.18 1.34
CA ASN A 34 4.92 -23.06 0.87
C ASN A 34 4.07 -21.88 0.36
N THR A 35 2.81 -22.13 0.01
CA THR A 35 1.83 -21.09 -0.33
C THR A 35 1.68 -20.04 0.77
N TYR A 36 1.75 -20.43 2.04
CA TYR A 36 1.66 -19.49 3.16
C TYR A 36 2.87 -18.55 3.26
N HIS A 37 4.06 -19.03 2.88
CA HIS A 37 5.26 -18.19 2.82
C HIS A 37 5.18 -17.16 1.69
N VAL A 38 4.54 -17.51 0.57
CA VAL A 38 4.26 -16.56 -0.52
C VAL A 38 3.38 -15.41 -0.01
N PHE A 39 2.25 -15.71 0.64
CA PHE A 39 1.39 -14.68 1.24
C PHE A 39 2.08 -13.88 2.34
N GLY A 40 2.85 -14.54 3.20
CA GLY A 40 3.64 -13.87 4.23
C GLY A 40 4.64 -12.87 3.63
N SER A 41 5.29 -13.22 2.52
CA SER A 41 6.22 -12.33 1.82
C SER A 41 5.52 -11.10 1.23
N PHE A 42 4.32 -11.27 0.63
CA PHE A 42 3.52 -10.15 0.15
C PHE A 42 3.11 -9.20 1.29
N CYS A 43 2.66 -9.75 2.42
CA CYS A 43 2.36 -8.94 3.60
C CYS A 43 3.60 -8.18 4.10
N GLY A 44 4.75 -8.86 4.19
CA GLY A 44 6.00 -8.24 4.63
C GLY A 44 6.46 -7.10 3.70
N ILE A 45 6.43 -7.32 2.38
CA ILE A 45 6.74 -6.28 1.39
C ILE A 45 5.78 -5.10 1.53
N MET A 46 4.47 -5.36 1.64
CA MET A 46 3.48 -4.30 1.80
C MET A 46 3.69 -3.51 3.10
N SER A 47 4.01 -4.17 4.21
CA SER A 47 4.34 -3.50 5.48
C SER A 47 5.55 -2.58 5.34
N ILE A 48 6.62 -3.02 4.66
CA ILE A 48 7.82 -2.19 4.41
C ILE A 48 7.45 -0.98 3.53
N LEU A 49 6.69 -1.20 2.46
CA LEU A 49 6.27 -0.12 1.57
C LEU A 49 5.40 0.91 2.28
N ILE A 50 4.43 0.48 3.07
CA ILE A 50 3.57 1.38 3.86
C ILE A 50 4.43 2.17 4.86
N TYR A 51 5.32 1.50 5.59
CA TYR A 51 6.18 2.14 6.58
C TYR A 51 7.08 3.23 5.97
N LEU A 52 7.59 3.01 4.75
CA LEU A 52 8.52 3.94 4.10
C LEU A 52 7.83 5.05 3.31
N PHE A 53 6.74 4.75 2.60
CA PHE A 53 6.19 5.63 1.55
C PHE A 53 4.80 6.23 1.88
N TYR A 54 4.07 5.70 2.86
CA TYR A 54 2.70 6.15 3.16
C TYR A 54 2.65 7.00 4.43
N PRO A 55 2.49 8.34 4.32
CA PRO A 55 2.37 9.22 5.48
C PRO A 55 1.04 9.02 6.22
N GLU A 56 1.03 9.35 7.51
CA GLU A 56 -0.18 9.29 8.35
C GLU A 56 -1.23 10.32 7.87
N THR A 57 -2.42 9.83 7.51
CA THR A 57 -3.53 10.65 6.99
C THR A 57 -4.59 10.95 8.04
N LYS A 58 -4.55 10.31 9.23
CA LYS A 58 -5.55 10.50 10.28
C LYS A 58 -5.54 11.92 10.82
N GLY A 59 -6.73 12.51 10.95
CA GLY A 59 -6.91 13.86 11.50
C GLY A 59 -6.47 15.00 10.57
N LYS A 60 -6.24 14.71 9.28
CA LYS A 60 -5.97 15.70 8.24
C LYS A 60 -7.20 15.93 7.37
N SER A 61 -7.41 17.17 6.94
CA SER A 61 -8.46 17.48 5.99
C SER A 61 -8.08 16.95 4.60
N LEU A 62 -9.08 16.76 3.74
CA LEU A 62 -8.84 16.33 2.35
C LEU A 62 -8.12 17.40 1.53
N GLU A 63 -8.22 18.67 1.95
CA GLU A 63 -7.56 19.82 1.34
C GLU A 63 -6.07 19.84 1.67
N ASP A 64 -5.68 19.31 2.84
CA ASP A 64 -4.28 19.20 3.27
C ASP A 64 -3.53 18.01 2.66
N MET A 65 -4.20 17.12 1.92
CA MET A 65 -3.57 15.89 1.40
C MET A 65 -2.41 16.20 0.44
N ASP A 66 -2.51 17.27 -0.35
CA ASP A 66 -1.40 17.69 -1.22
C ASP A 66 -0.15 18.10 -0.41
N LEU A 67 -0.32 18.65 0.79
CA LEU A 67 0.78 18.99 1.70
C LEU A 67 1.37 17.76 2.40
N VAL A 68 0.53 16.76 2.68
CA VAL A 68 0.94 15.51 3.33
C VAL A 68 1.79 14.67 2.37
N PHE A 69 1.40 14.56 1.11
CA PHE A 69 2.12 13.76 0.10
C PHE A 69 3.19 14.55 -0.69
N GLY A 70 3.16 15.89 -0.64
CA GLY A 70 4.10 16.74 -1.39
C GLY A 70 5.44 17.03 -0.71
N ARG A 71 5.65 16.62 0.55
CA ARG A 71 6.84 16.98 1.34
C ARG A 71 8.08 16.13 1.05
N SER A 72 7.90 14.82 0.99
CA SER A 72 8.98 13.85 0.71
C SER A 72 8.38 12.51 0.33
N VAL A 73 9.04 11.81 -0.59
CA VAL A 73 8.62 10.45 -1.00
C VAL A 73 8.80 9.45 0.15
N PHE A 74 9.81 9.65 0.99
CA PHE A 74 10.05 8.86 2.19
C PHE A 74 9.51 9.58 3.43
N VAL A 75 8.71 8.87 4.22
CA VAL A 75 8.02 9.38 5.40
C VAL A 75 8.96 9.46 6.60
N PHE A 76 9.87 8.49 6.75
CA PHE A 76 10.74 8.37 7.92
C PHE A 76 12.06 9.13 7.81
N ILE A 77 12.34 9.78 6.67
CA ILE A 77 13.50 10.67 6.58
C ILE A 77 13.14 11.95 7.35
N PRO A 78 13.79 12.24 8.50
CA PRO A 78 13.52 13.47 9.23
C PRO A 78 13.92 14.65 8.34
N ASP A 79 12.92 15.42 7.92
CA ASP A 79 13.12 16.73 7.31
C ASP A 79 13.86 17.61 8.34
N GLU A 80 15.10 17.98 8.02
CA GLU A 80 16.01 18.70 8.93
C GLU A 80 15.42 20.04 9.43
N LYS A 81 14.37 20.55 8.77
CA LYS A 81 13.66 21.79 9.13
C LYS A 81 12.71 21.68 10.33
N LYS A 82 12.49 20.51 10.93
CA LYS A 82 11.68 20.40 12.17
C LYS A 82 12.37 20.92 13.45
N ARG A 83 13.63 21.40 13.40
CA ARG A 83 14.39 21.89 14.57
C ARG A 83 14.61 23.41 14.62
N LYS A 84 13.81 24.22 13.91
CA LYS A 84 13.88 25.69 13.99
C LYS A 84 12.50 26.35 13.93
N ILE A 85 11.63 26.06 14.89
CA ILE A 85 10.61 27.01 15.39
C ILE A 85 10.41 26.71 16.88
#